data_AF-A0AAF0Q4W0-F1
#
_entry.id   AF-A0AAF0Q4W0-F1
#
_cell.length_a   1.000
_cell.length_b   1.000
_cell.length_c   1.000
_cell.angle_alpha   90.00
_cell.angle_beta   90.00
_cell.angle_gamma   90.00
#
_symmetry.space_group_name_H-M   'P 1'
#
loop_
_entity.id
_entity.type
_entity.pdbx_description
1 polymer ?
#
loop_
_entity_poly.entity_id
_entity_poly.type
_entity_poly.pdbx_seq_one_letter_code
_entity_poly.pdbx_strand_id
1 'polypeptide(L)'
;MTFTIEERLASLTKAIEGLTKCAHEQDAKLFKLTNKMDNMIERRSSQEPLKLSKIQDKGESRVKQTKIKEIHISAEGLILIDQLKNFIIEAIEDKSESSSKF
;
A
#
# COMPACT_ATOMS: atom_id res chain seq x y z
N MET A 1 -17.76 12.14 50.45
CA MET A 1 -16.56 12.99 50.44
C MET A 1 -16.72 14.04 49.37
N THR A 2 -16.78 15.31 49.75
CA THR A 2 -16.65 16.45 48.83
C THR A 2 -15.17 16.75 48.67
N PHE A 3 -14.64 16.60 47.45
CA PHE A 3 -13.27 16.99 47.14
C PHE A 3 -13.13 18.51 47.22
N THR A 4 -12.01 18.97 47.76
CA THR A 4 -11.71 20.41 47.81
C THR A 4 -11.40 20.94 46.41
N ILE A 5 -11.51 22.26 46.23
CA ILE A 5 -11.16 22.92 44.97
C ILE A 5 -9.68 22.64 44.61
N GLU A 6 -8.80 22.61 45.61
CA GLU A 6 -7.38 22.31 45.43
C GLU A 6 -7.14 20.89 44.92
N GLU A 7 -7.84 19.89 45.46
CA GLU A 7 -7.72 18.50 45.01
C GLU A 7 -8.20 18.34 43.56
N ARG A 8 -9.25 19.06 43.17
CA ARG A 8 -9.75 19.09 41.79
C ARG A 8 -8.75 19.76 40.84
N LEU A 9 -8.15 20.86 41.26
CA LEU A 9 -7.11 21.55 40.48
C LEU A 9 -5.88 20.67 40.30
N ALA A 10 -5.38 20.04 41.37
CA ALA A 10 -4.25 19.12 41.29
C ALA A 10 -4.52 17.94 40.36
N SER A 11 -5.73 17.38 40.42
CA SER A 11 -6.16 16.30 39.52
C SER A 11 -6.21 16.75 38.06
N LEU A 12 -6.72 17.96 37.80
CA LEU A 12 -6.79 18.53 36.46
C LEU A 12 -5.39 18.80 35.90
N THR A 13 -4.49 19.39 36.71
CA THR A 13 -3.09 19.62 36.32
C THR A 13 -2.41 18.31 35.94
N LYS A 14 -2.59 17.26 36.73
CA LYS A 14 -2.01 15.94 36.45
C LYS A 14 -2.57 15.32 35.16
N ALA A 15 -3.87 15.51 34.89
CA ALA A 15 -4.50 15.05 33.66
C ALA A 15 -3.94 15.81 32.44
N ILE A 16 -3.77 17.13 32.53
CA ILE A 16 -3.17 17.95 31.47
C ILE A 16 -1.72 17.51 31.22
N GLU A 17 -0.92 17.31 32.27
CA GLU A 17 0.46 16.83 32.13
C GLU A 17 0.53 15.48 31.40
N GLY A 18 -0.37 14.54 31.76
CA GLY A 18 -0.49 13.26 31.09
C GLY A 18 -0.86 13.39 29.60
N LEU A 19 -1.82 14.26 29.28
CA LEU A 19 -2.22 14.55 27.90
C LEU A 19 -1.08 15.17 27.10
N THR A 20 -0.33 16.11 27.68
CA THR A 20 0.83 16.73 27.03
C THR A 20 1.91 15.69 26.72
N LYS A 21 2.19 14.76 27.63
CA LYS A 21 3.14 13.66 27.39
C LYS A 21 2.66 12.76 26.25
N CYS A 22 1.40 12.35 26.26
CA CYS A 22 0.83 11.55 25.16
C CYS A 22 0.89 12.28 23.82
N ALA A 23 0.57 13.58 23.77
CA ALA A 23 0.64 14.37 22.54
C ALA A 23 2.07 14.40 21.98
N HIS A 24 3.07 14.62 22.83
CA HIS A 24 4.47 14.62 22.42
C HIS A 24 4.94 13.25 21.89
N GLU A 25 4.55 12.16 22.54
CA GLU A 25 4.86 10.81 22.06
C GLU A 25 4.21 10.49 20.71
N GLN A 26 2.97 10.95 20.50
CA GLN A 26 2.27 10.78 19.22
C GLN A 26 2.93 11.60 18.11
N ASP A 27 3.35 12.84 18.41
CA ASP A 27 4.06 13.69 17.47
C ASP A 27 5.39 13.07 17.02
N ALA A 28 6.16 12.50 17.95
CA ALA A 28 7.39 11.77 17.63
C ALA A 28 7.14 10.55 16.74
N LYS A 29 6.04 9.81 16.99
CA LYS A 29 5.62 8.67 16.14
C LYS A 29 5.23 9.13 14.74
N LEU A 30 4.49 10.24 14.64
CA LEU A 30 4.06 10.82 13.37
C LEU A 30 5.26 11.29 12.56
N PHE A 31 6.20 12.01 13.17
CA PHE A 31 7.45 12.41 12.52
C PHE A 31 8.22 11.22 11.95
N LYS A 32 8.35 10.13 12.73
CA LYS A 32 9.01 8.90 12.26
C LYS A 32 8.27 8.24 11.09
N LEU A 33 6.93 8.29 11.09
CA LEU A 33 6.12 7.75 10.00
C LEU A 33 6.25 8.60 8.74
N THR A 34 6.19 9.92 8.86
CA THR A 34 6.40 10.86 7.74
C THR A 34 7.76 10.62 7.09
N ASN A 35 8.83 10.57 7.89
CA ASN A 35 10.16 10.27 7.36
C ASN A 35 10.21 8.92 6.61
N LYS A 36 9.53 7.88 7.10
CA LYS A 36 9.47 6.60 6.38
C LYS A 36 8.73 6.73 5.05
N MET A 37 7.63 7.49 5.02
CA MET A 37 6.85 7.73 3.81
C MET A 37 7.69 8.49 2.77
N ASP A 38 8.38 9.55 3.17
CA ASP A 38 9.24 10.33 2.28
C ASP A 38 10.35 9.46 1.68
N ASN A 39 11.02 8.67 2.51
CA ASN A 39 12.02 7.69 2.06
C ASN A 39 11.45 6.66 1.06
N MET A 40 10.20 6.23 1.23
CA MET A 40 9.55 5.31 0.28
C MET A 40 9.26 6.00 -1.05
N ILE A 41 8.80 7.24 -1.02
CA ILE A 41 8.53 8.05 -2.22
C ILE A 41 9.83 8.30 -2.99
N GLU A 42 10.91 8.69 -2.30
CA GLU A 42 12.22 8.90 -2.91
C GLU A 42 12.79 7.64 -3.55
N ARG A 43 12.67 6.49 -2.88
CA ARG A 43 13.09 5.18 -3.45
C ARG A 43 12.27 4.80 -4.68
N ARG A 44 10.96 5.05 -4.66
CA ARG A 44 10.08 4.80 -5.80
C ARG A 44 10.37 5.74 -6.98
N SER A 45 10.76 6.98 -6.71
CA SER A 45 11.18 7.96 -7.71
C SER A 45 12.56 7.63 -8.31
N SER A 46 13.45 7.07 -7.50
CA SER A 46 14.82 6.68 -7.90
C SER A 46 14.88 5.33 -8.62
N GLN A 47 13.83 4.50 -8.52
CA GLN A 47 13.64 3.38 -9.42
C GLN A 47 13.26 3.93 -10.79
N GLU A 48 14.22 3.91 -11.74
CA GLU A 48 13.91 4.18 -13.15
C GLU A 48 12.68 3.36 -13.56
N PRO A 49 11.76 3.93 -14.35
CA PRO A 49 10.73 3.14 -15.00
C PRO A 49 11.46 2.03 -15.74
N LEU A 50 11.20 0.75 -15.39
CA LEU A 50 11.64 -0.36 -16.22
C LEU A 50 11.25 0.02 -17.64
N LYS A 51 12.24 0.29 -18.50
CA LYS A 51 12.00 0.60 -19.90
C LYS A 51 11.45 -0.67 -20.52
N LEU A 52 10.13 -0.84 -20.43
CA LEU A 52 9.39 -1.71 -21.32
C LEU A 52 9.68 -1.15 -22.70
N SER A 53 10.52 -1.88 -23.44
CA SER A 53 10.95 -1.54 -24.78
C SER A 53 9.73 -1.10 -25.56
N LYS A 54 9.77 0.15 -26.02
CA LYS A 54 8.77 0.76 -26.89
C LYS A 54 8.77 -0.06 -28.18
N ILE A 55 7.95 -1.11 -28.23
CA ILE A 55 7.73 -1.87 -29.47
C ILE A 55 7.01 -0.90 -30.39
N GLN A 56 7.77 -0.41 -31.36
CA GLN A 56 7.32 0.45 -32.43
C GLN A 56 6.24 -0.30 -33.20
N ASP A 57 5.00 0.12 -33.03
CA ASP A 57 3.85 -0.40 -33.76
C ASP A 57 3.98 0.02 -35.23
N LYS A 58 4.53 -0.89 -36.04
CA LYS A 58 4.50 -0.84 -37.49
C LYS A 58 3.87 -2.14 -37.96
N GLY A 59 2.55 -2.17 -38.00
CA GLY A 59 1.82 -3.27 -38.61
C GLY A 59 0.36 -3.29 -38.20
N GLU A 60 -0.50 -2.84 -39.10
CA GLU A 60 -1.95 -2.88 -38.97
C GLU A 60 -2.47 -4.25 -38.48
N SER A 61 -3.48 -4.18 -37.61
CA SER A 61 -4.54 -5.17 -37.42
C SER A 61 -4.17 -6.55 -36.87
N ARG A 62 -4.39 -6.72 -35.56
CA ARG A 62 -5.53 -7.50 -35.03
C ARG A 62 -5.52 -7.40 -33.52
N VAL A 63 -6.48 -6.65 -32.97
CA VAL A 63 -6.84 -6.72 -31.56
C VAL A 63 -7.37 -8.13 -31.30
N LYS A 64 -6.47 -9.06 -31.00
CA LYS A 64 -6.84 -10.25 -30.22
C LYS A 64 -7.00 -9.72 -28.81
N GLN A 65 -8.23 -9.41 -28.41
CA GLN A 65 -8.57 -9.26 -27.01
C GLN A 65 -8.07 -10.52 -26.30
N THR A 66 -6.89 -10.43 -25.67
CA THR A 66 -6.53 -11.33 -24.59
C THR A 66 -7.61 -11.11 -23.55
N LYS A 67 -8.50 -12.10 -23.43
CA LYS A 67 -9.55 -12.16 -22.43
C LYS A 67 -8.83 -12.11 -21.08
N ILE A 68 -8.73 -10.91 -20.50
CA ILE A 68 -8.10 -10.71 -19.20
C ILE A 68 -8.98 -11.50 -18.22
N LYS A 69 -8.46 -12.60 -17.70
CA LYS A 69 -9.11 -13.31 -16.58
C LYS A 69 -9.12 -12.31 -15.42
N GLU A 70 -10.31 -11.91 -14.99
CA GLU A 70 -10.45 -10.88 -13.96
C GLU A 70 -10.33 -11.53 -12.57
N ILE A 71 -9.51 -10.96 -11.70
CA ILE A 71 -9.41 -11.42 -10.31
C ILE A 71 -10.56 -10.79 -9.55
N HIS A 72 -11.50 -11.59 -9.06
CA HIS A 72 -12.54 -11.12 -8.15
C HIS A 72 -11.92 -10.65 -6.83
N ILE A 73 -12.11 -9.37 -6.51
CA ILE A 73 -11.69 -8.72 -5.27
C ILE A 73 -12.92 -8.68 -4.33
N SER A 74 -12.74 -8.98 -3.03
CA SER A 74 -13.87 -8.86 -2.09
C SER A 74 -14.32 -7.40 -1.94
N ALA A 75 -15.51 -7.20 -1.35
CA ALA A 75 -16.04 -5.87 -1.08
C ALA A 75 -15.13 -5.02 -0.16
N GLU A 76 -14.30 -5.67 0.65
CA GLU A 76 -13.27 -5.07 1.51
C GLU A 76 -11.96 -4.77 0.78
N GLY A 77 -11.87 -5.03 -0.53
CA GLY A 77 -10.67 -4.77 -1.33
C GLY A 77 -9.56 -5.82 -1.15
N LEU A 78 -9.87 -6.96 -0.53
CA LEU A 78 -8.89 -8.02 -0.28
C LEU A 78 -8.97 -9.10 -1.38
N ILE A 79 -7.80 -9.56 -1.83
CA ILE A 79 -7.67 -10.68 -2.75
C ILE A 79 -7.20 -11.90 -1.95
N LEU A 80 -7.89 -13.02 -2.11
CA LEU A 80 -7.48 -14.27 -1.48
C LEU A 80 -6.15 -14.74 -2.08
N ILE A 81 -5.18 -15.07 -1.23
CA ILE A 81 -3.82 -15.43 -1.64
C ILE A 81 -3.84 -16.63 -2.59
N ASP A 82 -4.71 -17.61 -2.36
CA ASP A 82 -4.81 -18.81 -3.21
C ASP A 82 -5.33 -18.48 -4.61
N GLN A 83 -6.25 -17.52 -4.73
CA GLN A 83 -6.74 -17.03 -6.01
C GLN A 83 -5.66 -16.27 -6.78
N LEU A 84 -4.87 -15.45 -6.09
CA LEU A 84 -3.74 -14.73 -6.70
C LEU A 84 -2.64 -15.69 -7.18
N LYS A 85 -2.34 -16.72 -6.38
CA LYS A 85 -1.35 -17.75 -6.75
C LYS A 85 -1.77 -18.49 -8.02
N ASN A 86 -3.01 -18.98 -8.07
CA ASN A 86 -3.52 -19.69 -9.25
C ASN A 86 -3.53 -18.79 -10.49
N PHE A 87 -3.94 -17.53 -10.34
CA PHE A 87 -3.92 -16.56 -11.42
C PHE A 87 -2.52 -16.33 -12.01
N ILE A 88 -1.49 -16.22 -11.14
CA ILE A 88 -0.11 -16.04 -11.59
C ILE A 88 0.41 -17.30 -12.30
N ILE A 89 0.10 -18.48 -11.79
CA ILE A 89 0.49 -19.77 -12.40
C ILE A 89 -0.11 -19.87 -13.81
N GLU A 90 -1.43 -19.67 -13.94
CA GLU A 90 -2.12 -19.71 -15.23
C GLU A 90 -1.59 -18.67 -16.22
N ALA A 91 -1.31 -17.44 -15.75
CA ALA A 91 -0.80 -16.37 -16.60
C ALA A 91 0.63 -16.62 -17.12
N ILE A 92 1.43 -17.40 -16.38
CA ILE A 92 2.77 -17.82 -16.81
C ILE A 92 2.65 -18.99 -17.81
N GLU A 93 1.78 -19.95 -17.55
CA GLU A 93 1.55 -21.11 -18.43
C GLU A 93 1.00 -20.67 -19.81
N ASP A 94 0.02 -19.76 -19.85
CA ASP A 94 -0.53 -19.19 -21.10
C ASP A 94 0.54 -18.49 -21.97
N LYS A 95 1.60 -17.95 -21.34
CA LYS A 95 2.75 -17.33 -22.05
C LYS A 95 3.78 -18.34 -22.54
N SER A 96 3.80 -19.54 -21.97
CA SER A 96 4.73 -20.61 -22.37
C SER A 96 4.18 -21.42 -23.56
N GLU A 97 2.87 -21.65 -23.63
CA GLU A 97 2.25 -22.33 -24.78
C GLU A 97 2.31 -21.51 -26.08
N SER A 98 2.37 -20.19 -25.97
CA SER A 98 2.50 -19.30 -27.13
C SER A 98 3.92 -19.24 -27.72
N SER A 99 4.94 -19.79 -27.04
CA SER A 99 6.31 -19.88 -27.58
C SER A 99 6.62 -21.23 -28.26
N SER A 100 5.68 -22.18 -28.29
CA SER A 100 5.87 -23.50 -28.90
C SER A 100 5.31 -23.57 -30.32
N LYS A 101 5.72 -22.65 -31.19
CA LYS A 101 5.64 -22.81 -32.65
C LYS A 101 6.90 -22.25 -33.28
N PHE A 102 8.01 -22.98 -33.13
CA PHE A 102 9.07 -23.02 -34.12
C PHE A 102 8.75 -24.11 -35.14
#